data_AF-A0A0K8T510-F1
#
_entry.id   AF-A0A0K8T510-F1
#
_cell.length_a   1.000
_cell.length_b   1.000
_cell.length_c   1.000
_cell.angle_alpha   90.00
_cell.angle_beta   90.00
_cell.angle_gamma   90.00
#
_symmetry.space_group_name_H-M   'P 1'
#
loop_
_entity.id
_entity.type
_entity.pdbx_description
1 polymer ?
#
loop_
_entity_poly.entity_id
_entity_poly.type
_entity_poly.pdbx_seq_one_letter_code
_entity_poly.pdbx_strand_id
1 'polypeptide(L)'
;TNIPVAVKFIDFQTPHLGSFMWDVIYFMHTSVKPSIRRPNVDVLLKAYYESLTDNLKFFKFHDDIPSFEDVQNEASRLRPAAFAFVSTVMPITVASTKEALDFDKIATHIPEDFFNQDIFTEEKFVKEVADDLKDFVKLGVI
;
A
#
# COMPACT_ATOMS: atom_id res chain seq x y z
N THR A 1 2.75 -13.21 27.93
CA THR A 1 1.78 -13.12 26.83
C THR A 1 2.28 -12.08 25.84
N ASN A 2 2.80 -12.50 24.67
CA ASN A 2 3.25 -11.57 23.61
C ASN A 2 2.07 -11.16 22.72
N ILE A 3 1.00 -10.61 23.33
CA ILE A 3 -0.16 -10.09 22.61
C ILE A 3 -0.01 -8.57 22.59
N PRO A 4 0.06 -7.92 21.41
CA PRO A 4 0.10 -6.46 21.32
C PRO A 4 -1.15 -5.85 21.99
N VAL A 5 -0.95 -4.85 22.86
CA VAL A 5 -2.05 -4.16 23.58
C VAL A 5 -2.38 -2.78 23.01
N ALA A 6 -1.50 -2.19 22.21
CA ALA A 6 -1.68 -0.88 21.60
C ALA A 6 -0.84 -0.74 20.33
N VAL A 7 -1.28 0.17 19.44
CA VAL A 7 -0.58 0.55 18.20
C VAL A 7 -0.39 2.07 18.20
N LYS A 8 0.75 2.55 17.71
CA LYS A 8 1.04 3.97 17.51
C LYS A 8 1.69 4.15 16.14
N PHE A 9 1.16 5.08 15.34
CA PHE A 9 1.80 5.49 14.09
C PHE A 9 3.04 6.34 14.38
N ILE A 10 4.11 6.07 13.65
CA ILE A 10 5.41 6.76 13.72
C ILE A 10 5.83 7.18 12.31
N ASP A 11 6.97 7.86 12.18
CA ASP A 11 7.62 8.21 10.91
C ASP A 11 6.78 9.09 9.96
N PHE A 12 6.40 10.28 10.45
CA PHE A 12 5.65 11.31 9.70
C PHE A 12 6.51 12.14 8.73
N GLN A 13 7.48 11.52 8.05
CA GLN A 13 8.39 12.22 7.13
C GLN A 13 7.84 12.35 5.69
N THR A 14 6.80 11.59 5.35
CA THR A 14 6.13 11.62 4.02
C THR A 14 4.61 11.87 4.03
N PRO A 15 3.99 12.51 5.05
CA PRO A 15 2.57 12.80 5.03
C PRO A 15 2.27 13.85 3.96
N HIS A 16 1.14 13.67 3.28
CA HIS A 16 0.63 14.63 2.31
C HIS A 16 -0.89 14.58 2.32
N LEU A 17 -1.51 15.67 1.84
CA LEU A 17 -2.95 15.70 1.62
C LEU A 17 -3.25 15.07 0.27
N GLY A 18 -4.16 14.10 0.25
CA GLY A 18 -4.49 13.35 -0.94
C GLY A 18 -5.81 12.60 -0.79
N SER A 19 -5.96 11.54 -1.58
CA SER A 19 -7.10 10.64 -1.48
C SER A 19 -7.21 10.05 -0.07
N PHE A 20 -8.43 9.95 0.47
CA PHE A 20 -8.69 9.25 1.72
C PHE A 20 -8.26 7.77 1.68
N MET A 21 -8.18 7.17 0.50
CA MET A 21 -7.74 5.79 0.30
C MET A 21 -6.24 5.63 0.08
N TRP A 22 -5.46 6.70 -0.06
CA TRP A 22 -4.05 6.61 -0.44
C TRP A 22 -3.24 5.72 0.52
N ASP A 23 -3.29 6.01 1.81
CA ASP A 23 -2.57 5.27 2.84
C ASP A 23 -3.10 3.83 3.00
N VAL A 24 -4.39 3.62 2.75
CA VAL A 24 -5.01 2.29 2.79
C VAL A 24 -4.49 1.44 1.63
N ILE A 25 -4.42 2.01 0.42
CA ILE A 25 -3.90 1.33 -0.75
C ILE A 25 -2.41 1.03 -0.58
N TYR A 26 -1.63 1.98 -0.05
CA TYR A 26 -0.24 1.74 0.33
C TYR A 26 -0.13 0.55 1.30
N PHE A 27 -0.80 0.64 2.45
CA PHE A 27 -0.75 -0.39 3.49
C PHE A 27 -1.17 -1.78 2.98
N MET A 28 -2.27 -1.86 2.23
CA MET A 28 -2.74 -3.12 1.66
C MET A 28 -1.72 -3.74 0.71
N HIS A 29 -0.99 -2.93 -0.05
CA HIS A 29 -0.10 -3.44 -1.09
C HIS A 29 1.34 -3.65 -0.63
N THR A 30 1.76 -3.06 0.48
CA THR A 30 3.14 -3.18 1.00
C THR A 30 3.24 -3.92 2.33
N SER A 31 2.15 -4.03 3.09
CA SER A 31 2.20 -4.49 4.50
C SER A 31 1.23 -5.61 4.83
N VAL A 32 0.26 -5.90 3.95
CA VAL A 32 -0.63 -7.05 4.09
C VAL A 32 -0.18 -8.16 3.14
N LYS A 33 0.05 -9.36 3.69
CA LYS A 33 0.42 -10.53 2.87
C LYS A 33 -0.60 -10.74 1.75
N PRO A 34 -0.17 -10.95 0.49
CA PRO A 34 -1.11 -11.09 -0.62
C PRO A 34 -2.12 -12.23 -0.44
N SER A 35 -1.71 -13.32 0.20
CA SER A 35 -2.58 -14.47 0.55
C SER A 35 -3.70 -14.12 1.53
N ILE A 36 -3.54 -13.05 2.32
CA ILE A 36 -4.58 -12.52 3.21
C ILE A 36 -5.37 -11.43 2.47
N ARG A 37 -4.68 -10.50 1.81
CA ARG A 37 -5.31 -9.36 1.14
C ARG A 37 -6.32 -9.78 0.08
N ARG A 38 -5.92 -10.60 -0.90
CA ARG A 38 -6.71 -10.92 -2.10
C ARG A 38 -8.09 -11.50 -1.77
N PRO A 39 -8.23 -12.54 -0.91
CA PRO A 39 -9.54 -13.08 -0.58
C PRO A 39 -10.36 -12.20 0.38
N ASN A 40 -9.76 -11.19 1.03
CA ASN A 40 -10.41 -10.38 2.07
C ASN A 40 -10.52 -8.90 1.71
N VAL A 41 -10.36 -8.52 0.43
CA VAL A 41 -10.28 -7.09 0.05
C VAL A 41 -11.52 -6.31 0.49
N ASP A 42 -12.72 -6.82 0.26
CA ASP A 42 -13.96 -6.15 0.67
C ASP A 42 -14.10 -6.06 2.19
N VAL A 43 -13.65 -7.09 2.92
CA VAL A 43 -13.66 -7.08 4.39
C VAL A 43 -12.71 -6.01 4.95
N LEU A 44 -11.52 -5.89 4.36
CA LEU A 44 -10.53 -4.88 4.74
C LEU A 44 -11.02 -3.46 4.41
N LEU A 45 -11.60 -3.27 3.22
CA LEU A 45 -12.21 -1.99 2.82
C LEU A 45 -13.38 -1.64 3.73
N LYS A 46 -14.19 -2.63 4.13
CA LYS A 46 -15.34 -2.40 5.02
C LYS A 46 -14.89 -1.96 6.41
N ALA A 47 -13.86 -2.60 6.97
CA ALA A 47 -13.29 -2.21 8.26
C ALA A 47 -12.74 -0.78 8.24
N TYR A 48 -12.09 -0.38 7.14
CA TYR A 48 -11.65 1.00 6.95
C TYR A 48 -12.83 1.96 6.81
N TYR A 49 -13.84 1.63 6.00
CA TYR A 49 -15.04 2.45 5.81
C TYR A 49 -15.78 2.73 7.12
N GLU A 50 -15.94 1.72 7.97
CA GLU A 50 -16.56 1.86 9.29
C GLU A 50 -15.77 2.83 10.16
N SER A 51 -14.45 2.65 10.22
CA SER A 51 -13.55 3.54 10.96
C SER A 51 -13.57 4.98 10.42
N LEU A 52 -13.54 5.16 9.10
CA LEU A 52 -13.59 6.46 8.44
C LEU A 52 -14.90 7.19 8.79
N THR A 53 -16.02 6.49 8.63
CA THR A 53 -17.36 7.03 8.92
C THR A 53 -17.50 7.43 10.38
N ASP A 54 -17.04 6.59 11.31
CA ASP A 54 -17.11 6.88 12.74
C ASP A 54 -16.25 8.09 13.12
N ASN A 55 -15.05 8.20 12.54
CA ASN A 55 -14.17 9.35 12.78
C ASN A 55 -14.75 10.64 12.19
N LEU A 56 -15.26 10.64 10.96
CA LEU A 56 -15.88 11.81 10.34
C LEU A 56 -17.09 12.31 11.15
N LYS A 57 -17.93 11.39 11.67
CA LYS A 57 -19.03 11.74 12.57
C LYS A 57 -18.53 12.30 13.90
N PHE A 58 -17.52 11.67 14.50
CA PHE A 58 -16.93 12.09 15.77
C PHE A 58 -16.38 13.52 15.70
N PHE A 59 -15.67 13.85 14.61
CA PHE A 59 -15.13 15.19 14.36
C PHE A 59 -16.16 16.18 13.81
N LYS A 60 -17.43 15.78 13.70
CA LYS A 60 -18.53 16.61 13.17
C LYS A 60 -18.18 17.18 11.78
N PHE A 61 -17.68 16.32 10.90
CA PHE A 61 -17.49 16.68 9.50
C PHE A 61 -18.83 17.15 8.91
N HIS A 62 -18.82 18.27 8.18
CA HIS A 62 -20.04 18.96 7.76
C HIS A 62 -20.45 18.65 6.32
N ASP A 63 -19.55 18.07 5.52
CA ASP A 63 -19.83 17.65 4.15
C ASP A 63 -20.26 16.17 4.10
N ASP A 64 -20.47 15.66 2.88
CA ASP A 64 -20.92 14.30 2.64
C ASP A 64 -19.89 13.27 3.14
N ILE A 65 -20.36 12.35 3.97
CA ILE A 65 -19.58 11.19 4.40
C ILE A 65 -19.55 10.19 3.23
N PRO A 66 -18.36 9.74 2.78
CA PRO A 66 -18.24 8.78 1.69
C PRO A 66 -19.05 7.52 1.99
N SER A 67 -19.74 6.98 0.98
CA SER A 67 -20.40 5.67 1.06
C SER A 67 -19.38 4.53 0.94
N PHE A 68 -19.81 3.29 1.20
CA PHE A 68 -18.95 2.14 0.96
C PHE A 68 -18.64 1.97 -0.54
N GLU A 69 -19.57 2.35 -1.41
CA GLU A 69 -19.34 2.35 -2.86
C GLU A 69 -18.27 3.37 -3.25
N ASP A 70 -18.25 4.55 -2.62
CA ASP A 70 -17.20 5.56 -2.84
C ASP A 70 -15.81 5.04 -2.44
N VAL A 71 -15.72 4.28 -1.34
CA VAL A 71 -14.48 3.60 -0.90
C VAL A 71 -14.01 2.60 -1.97
N GLN A 72 -14.91 1.78 -2.50
CA GLN A 72 -14.59 0.78 -3.53
C GLN A 72 -14.19 1.43 -4.87
N ASN A 73 -14.89 2.50 -5.26
CA ASN A 73 -14.59 3.27 -6.45
C ASN A 73 -13.24 3.97 -6.33
N GLU A 74 -12.94 4.57 -5.18
CA GLU A 74 -11.67 5.25 -4.93
C GLU A 74 -10.49 4.26 -4.88
N ALA A 75 -10.68 3.10 -4.24
CA ALA A 75 -9.70 2.01 -4.28
C ALA A 75 -9.41 1.55 -5.72
N SER A 76 -10.45 1.47 -6.56
CA SER A 76 -10.32 1.12 -7.97
C SER A 76 -9.61 2.21 -8.78
N ARG A 77 -9.88 3.48 -8.49
CA ARG A 77 -9.20 4.63 -9.11
C ARG A 77 -7.71 4.66 -8.79
N LEU A 78 -7.32 4.18 -7.61
CA LEU A 78 -5.93 4.14 -7.14
C LEU A 78 -5.15 2.89 -7.55
N ARG A 79 -5.67 2.02 -8.43
CA ARG A 79 -4.91 0.88 -8.95
C ARG A 79 -3.54 1.24 -9.55
N PRO A 80 -3.36 2.38 -10.28
CA PRO A 80 -2.03 2.80 -10.72
C PRO A 80 -1.06 3.07 -9.56
N ALA A 81 -1.55 3.62 -8.45
CA ALA A 81 -0.75 3.80 -7.23
C ALA A 81 -0.40 2.45 -6.59
N ALA A 82 -1.37 1.52 -6.55
CA ALA A 82 -1.13 0.16 -6.08
C ALA A 82 -0.03 -0.55 -6.88
N PHE A 83 -0.06 -0.43 -8.21
CA PHE A 83 1.01 -0.92 -9.09
C PHE A 83 2.36 -0.26 -8.74
N ALA A 84 2.41 1.06 -8.62
CA ALA A 84 3.63 1.77 -8.24
C ALA A 84 4.20 1.28 -6.90
N PHE A 85 3.38 1.09 -5.87
CA PHE A 85 3.84 0.61 -4.56
C PHE A 85 4.35 -0.82 -4.59
N VAL A 86 3.62 -1.70 -5.27
CA VAL A 86 4.05 -3.08 -5.49
C VAL A 86 5.37 -3.15 -6.26
N SER A 87 5.55 -2.27 -7.25
CA SER A 87 6.74 -2.26 -8.09
C SER A 87 7.92 -1.51 -7.47
N THR A 88 7.75 -0.65 -6.47
CA THR A 88 8.86 0.16 -5.94
C THR A 88 9.14 -0.08 -4.46
N VAL A 89 8.11 -0.28 -3.64
CA VAL A 89 8.23 -0.39 -2.18
C VAL A 89 8.31 -1.86 -1.76
N MET A 90 7.41 -2.69 -2.28
CA MET A 90 7.38 -4.11 -1.96
C MET A 90 8.74 -4.80 -2.14
N PRO A 91 9.47 -4.68 -3.28
CA PRO A 91 10.77 -5.32 -3.45
C PRO A 91 11.77 -4.95 -2.35
N ILE A 92 11.79 -3.70 -1.89
CA ILE A 92 12.66 -3.24 -0.79
C ILE A 92 12.24 -3.92 0.53
N THR A 93 10.94 -3.91 0.84
CA THR A 93 10.43 -4.37 2.14
C THR A 93 10.51 -5.88 2.33
N VAL A 94 10.51 -6.65 1.24
CA VAL A 94 10.54 -8.12 1.28
C VAL A 94 11.92 -8.71 1.01
N ALA A 95 12.86 -7.88 0.55
CA ALA A 95 14.22 -8.26 0.19
C ALA A 95 14.91 -9.06 1.30
N SER A 96 15.72 -10.03 0.89
CA SER A 96 16.56 -10.81 1.79
C SER A 96 17.80 -10.03 2.27
N THR A 97 18.21 -9.03 1.50
CA THR A 97 19.36 -8.16 1.77
C THR A 97 19.00 -6.92 2.59
N LYS A 98 19.98 -6.37 3.31
CA LYS A 98 19.89 -5.05 3.95
C LYS A 98 20.28 -3.90 3.02
N GLU A 99 20.84 -4.23 1.86
CA GLU A 99 21.34 -3.29 0.85
C GLU A 99 20.36 -3.20 -0.33
N ALA A 100 19.06 -3.25 -0.05
CA ALA A 100 18.02 -3.17 -1.08
C ALA A 100 17.90 -1.75 -1.68
N LEU A 101 18.13 -0.74 -0.85
CA LEU A 101 18.05 0.67 -1.20
C LEU A 101 19.11 1.48 -0.45
N ASP A 102 19.83 2.35 -1.16
CA ASP A 102 20.75 3.32 -0.58
C ASP A 102 20.05 4.69 -0.42
N PHE A 103 19.57 4.98 0.80
CA PHE A 103 18.80 6.19 1.08
C PHE A 103 19.59 7.48 0.86
N ASP A 104 20.92 7.46 1.05
CA ASP A 104 21.76 8.65 0.94
C ASP A 104 21.89 9.14 -0.51
N LYS A 105 21.64 8.24 -1.48
CA LYS A 105 21.80 8.51 -2.91
C LYS A 105 20.50 8.87 -3.63
N ILE A 106 19.32 8.64 -3.03
CA ILE A 106 18.01 8.82 -3.68
C ILE A 106 17.84 10.22 -4.31
N ALA A 107 18.30 11.26 -3.62
CA ALA A 107 18.11 12.64 -4.06
C ALA A 107 19.15 13.12 -5.09
N THR A 108 20.23 12.37 -5.30
CA THR A 108 21.44 12.85 -6.00
C THR A 108 21.89 11.96 -7.14
N HIS A 109 21.45 10.70 -7.20
CA HIS A 109 21.86 9.72 -8.19
C HIS A 109 20.67 9.19 -9.01
N ILE A 110 20.96 8.47 -10.09
CA ILE A 110 19.94 7.79 -10.89
C ILE A 110 19.48 6.49 -10.19
N PRO A 111 18.26 5.99 -10.45
CA PRO A 111 17.71 4.80 -9.81
C PRO A 111 18.64 3.59 -9.77
N GLU A 112 19.39 3.34 -10.84
CA GLU A 112 20.32 2.22 -10.97
C GLU A 112 21.48 2.25 -9.96
N ASP A 113 21.82 3.43 -9.43
CA ASP A 113 22.91 3.62 -8.47
C ASP A 113 22.49 3.39 -7.01
N PHE A 114 21.19 3.43 -6.74
CA PHE A 114 20.65 3.35 -5.38
C PHE A 114 19.60 2.26 -5.16
N PHE A 115 19.06 1.66 -6.22
CA PHE A 115 18.29 0.41 -6.15
C PHE A 115 19.18 -0.78 -6.48
N ASN A 116 19.22 -1.75 -5.58
CA ASN A 116 19.75 -3.06 -5.91
C ASN A 116 18.78 -3.76 -6.87
N GLN A 117 19.18 -4.00 -8.12
CA GLN A 117 18.33 -4.59 -9.14
C GLN A 117 17.99 -6.07 -8.87
N ASP A 118 18.81 -6.78 -8.07
CA ASP A 118 18.62 -8.21 -7.82
C ASP A 118 17.34 -8.48 -7.02
N ILE A 119 16.90 -7.51 -6.19
CA ILE A 119 15.70 -7.64 -5.35
C ILE A 119 14.42 -7.88 -6.17
N PHE A 120 14.39 -7.43 -7.43
CA PHE A 120 13.25 -7.59 -8.33
C PHE A 120 13.12 -9.00 -8.91
N THR A 121 14.17 -9.80 -8.78
CA THR A 121 14.23 -11.18 -9.28
C THR A 121 14.21 -12.22 -8.17
N GLU A 122 14.23 -11.79 -6.90
CA GLU A 122 14.13 -12.70 -5.76
C GLU A 122 12.85 -13.54 -5.83
N GLU A 123 13.00 -14.85 -5.64
CA GLU A 123 11.89 -15.82 -5.75
C GLU A 123 10.69 -15.44 -4.86
N LYS A 124 10.97 -14.91 -3.65
CA LYS A 124 9.94 -14.46 -2.71
C LYS A 124 9.13 -13.30 -3.29
N PHE A 125 9.79 -12.26 -3.78
CA PHE A 125 9.13 -11.10 -4.39
C PHE A 125 8.32 -11.52 -5.62
N VAL A 126 8.94 -12.26 -6.54
CA VAL A 126 8.29 -12.74 -7.78
C VAL A 126 7.03 -13.53 -7.48
N LYS A 127 7.08 -14.46 -6.51
CA LYS A 127 5.90 -15.25 -6.10
C LYS A 127 4.80 -14.38 -5.50
N GLU A 128 5.15 -13.40 -4.69
CA GLU A 128 4.16 -12.54 -4.04
C GLU A 128 3.48 -11.59 -5.03
N VAL A 129 4.20 -11.12 -6.06
CA VAL A 129 3.72 -10.08 -6.98
C VAL A 129 3.07 -10.60 -8.26
N ALA A 130 3.39 -11.82 -8.71
CA ALA A 130 3.05 -12.32 -10.04
C ALA A 130 1.56 -12.23 -10.37
N ASP A 131 0.67 -12.56 -9.43
CA ASP A 131 -0.78 -12.50 -9.67
C ASP A 131 -1.30 -11.07 -9.70
N ASP A 132 -0.69 -10.15 -8.93
CA ASP A 132 -1.08 -8.74 -8.96
C ASP A 132 -0.74 -8.11 -10.31
N LEU A 133 0.43 -8.43 -10.89
CA LEU A 133 0.77 -7.97 -12.24
C LEU A 133 -0.20 -8.49 -13.29
N LYS A 134 -0.59 -9.76 -13.23
CA LYS A 134 -1.61 -10.32 -14.15
C LYS A 134 -2.93 -9.59 -13.99
N ASP A 135 -3.33 -9.26 -12.77
CA ASP A 135 -4.58 -8.55 -12.53
C ASP A 135 -4.51 -7.09 -12.98
N PHE A 136 -3.38 -6.41 -12.80
CA PHE A 136 -3.16 -5.06 -13.34
C PHE A 136 -3.26 -5.04 -14.87
N VAL A 137 -2.72 -6.03 -15.57
CA VAL A 137 -2.90 -6.18 -17.03
C VAL A 137 -4.36 -6.36 -17.39
N LYS A 138 -5.08 -7.30 -16.75
CA LYS A 138 -6.51 -7.54 -17.02
C LYS A 138 -7.37 -6.29 -16.77
N LEU A 139 -7.01 -5.50 -15.77
CA LEU A 139 -7.73 -4.29 -15.36
C LEU A 139 -7.30 -3.04 -16.15
N GLY A 140 -6.38 -3.17 -17.11
CA GLY A 140 -5.93 -2.06 -17.97
C GLY A 140 -5.10 -1.01 -17.23
N VAL A 141 -4.42 -1.40 -16.16
CA VAL A 141 -3.52 -0.52 -15.40
C VAL A 141 -2.14 -0.43 -16.08
N ILE A 142 -1.68 -1.57 -16.61
CA ILE A 142 -0.42 -1.73 -17.37
C ILE A 142 -0.65 -2.61 -18.60
#